data_AF-A0A0H3ZWL5-F1
#
_entry.id   AF-A0A0H3ZWL5-F1
#
_cell.length_a   1.000
_cell.length_b   1.000
_cell.length_c   1.000
_cell.angle_alpha   90.00
_cell.angle_beta   90.00
_cell.angle_gamma   90.00
#
_symmetry.space_group_name_H-M   'P 1'
#
loop_
_entity.id
_entity.type
_entity.pdbx_description
1 polymer ?
#
loop_
_entity_poly.entity_id
_entity_poly.type
_entity_poly.pdbx_seq_one_letter_code
_entity_poly.pdbx_strand_id
1 'polypeptide(L)'
;MAAYHIRYLDKDMGIIKSEAVYMRSLGDAKKSATRNATALTYKIEIGDIIDKPLAFRYATGKWDETEKPTNKQGNEMNRKELVDHIAEKADINKKEADAALKAIIDGITTTLADGDDVTLVGFGAFKITHRAAREGRNPKTGEVIQISASKSPTFKAGKELKAQVNP
;
A
#
# COMPACT_ATOMS: atom_id res chain seq x y z
N MET A 1 22.60 8.50 -16.49
CA MET A 1 22.80 7.17 -15.89
C MET A 1 22.19 7.21 -14.50
N ALA A 2 21.44 6.18 -14.12
CA ALA A 2 20.86 6.05 -12.78
C ALA A 2 21.73 5.10 -11.95
N ALA A 3 21.83 5.38 -10.65
CA ALA A 3 22.46 4.48 -9.69
C ALA A 3 21.43 3.45 -9.21
N TYR A 4 21.84 2.18 -9.20
CA TYR A 4 21.06 1.07 -8.69
C TYR A 4 21.88 0.34 -7.64
N HIS A 5 21.25 -0.04 -6.53
CA HIS A 5 21.86 -0.90 -5.54
C HIS A 5 21.32 -2.33 -5.71
N ILE A 6 22.20 -3.30 -5.93
CA ILE A 6 21.83 -4.70 -6.16
C ILE A 6 22.26 -5.53 -4.96
N ARG A 7 21.35 -6.32 -4.40
CA ARG A 7 21.62 -7.27 -3.31
C ARG A 7 21.34 -8.70 -3.76
N TYR A 8 22.23 -9.62 -3.42
CA TYR A 8 22.12 -11.05 -3.64
C TYR A 8 21.94 -11.73 -2.30
N LEU A 9 20.83 -12.43 -2.10
CA LEU A 9 20.45 -13.04 -0.83
C LEU A 9 20.44 -14.56 -0.94
N ASP A 10 20.78 -15.25 0.15
CA ASP A 10 20.65 -16.70 0.29
C ASP A 10 19.21 -17.13 0.64
N LYS A 11 19.02 -18.43 0.91
CA LYS A 11 17.69 -18.99 1.24
C LYS A 11 17.14 -18.49 2.57
N ASP A 12 18.00 -18.07 3.49
CA ASP A 12 17.65 -17.53 4.80
C ASP A 12 17.52 -15.99 4.75
N MET A 13 17.55 -15.41 3.54
CA MET A 13 17.52 -13.97 3.27
C MET A 13 18.73 -13.20 3.84
N GLY A 14 19.84 -13.89 4.10
CA GLY A 14 21.13 -13.28 4.39
C GLY A 14 21.73 -12.65 3.14
N ILE A 15 22.31 -11.45 3.26
CA ILE A 15 22.99 -10.79 2.13
C ILE A 15 24.33 -11.52 1.89
N ILE A 16 24.42 -12.21 0.77
CA ILE A 16 25.66 -12.83 0.29
C ILE A 16 26.61 -11.74 -0.24
N LYS A 17 26.05 -10.82 -1.03
CA LYS A 17 26.78 -9.75 -1.70
C LYS A 17 25.84 -8.56 -1.95
N SER A 18 26.38 -7.34 -1.93
CA SER A 18 25.73 -6.18 -2.51
C SER A 18 26.69 -5.36 -3.37
N GLU A 19 26.16 -4.61 -4.34
CA GLU A 19 26.93 -3.74 -5.22
C GLU A 19 26.11 -2.52 -5.69
N ALA A 20 26.77 -1.38 -5.86
CA ALA A 20 26.18 -0.20 -6.49
C ALA A 20 26.64 -0.14 -7.96
N VAL A 21 25.68 -0.02 -8.89
CA VAL A 21 25.94 0.02 -10.33
C VAL A 21 25.32 1.26 -10.97
N TYR A 22 26.04 1.87 -11.91
CA TYR A 22 25.54 3.01 -12.69
C TYR A 22 25.14 2.54 -14.08
N MET A 23 23.84 2.56 -14.39
CA MET A 23 23.32 2.01 -15.64
C MET A 23 22.37 2.96 -16.35
N ARG A 24 22.11 2.70 -17.64
CA ARG A 24 21.20 3.52 -18.45
C ARG A 24 19.73 3.27 -18.12
N SER A 25 19.38 2.05 -17.68
CA SER A 25 18.00 1.67 -17.35
C SER A 25 17.93 0.56 -16.28
N LEU A 26 16.74 0.36 -15.70
CA LEU A 26 16.47 -0.75 -14.78
C LEU A 26 16.61 -2.10 -15.50
N GLY A 27 16.26 -2.17 -16.79
CA GLY A 27 16.46 -3.36 -17.62
C GLY A 27 17.93 -3.77 -17.75
N ASP A 28 18.84 -2.79 -17.85
CA ASP A 28 20.28 -3.06 -17.87
C ASP A 28 20.78 -3.55 -16.52
N ALA A 29 20.31 -2.95 -15.42
CA ALA A 29 20.63 -3.37 -14.06
C ALA A 29 20.19 -4.83 -13.80
N LYS A 30 19.00 -5.22 -14.27
CA LYS A 30 18.50 -6.61 -14.21
C LYS A 30 19.37 -7.60 -14.97
N LYS A 31 19.84 -7.24 -16.16
CA LYS A 31 20.74 -8.09 -16.95
C LYS A 31 22.09 -8.26 -16.24
N SER A 32 22.60 -7.18 -15.66
CA SER A 32 23.84 -7.22 -14.87
C SER A 32 23.70 -8.08 -13.63
N ALA A 33 22.65 -7.84 -12.85
CA ALA A 33 22.27 -8.63 -11.69
C ALA A 33 22.20 -10.13 -12.03
N THR A 34 21.63 -10.46 -13.19
CA THR A 34 21.51 -11.86 -13.62
C THR A 34 22.85 -12.54 -13.86
N ARG A 35 23.80 -11.84 -14.49
CA ARG A 35 25.13 -12.41 -14.79
C ARG A 35 25.99 -12.60 -13.55
N ASN A 36 25.77 -11.78 -12.53
CA ASN A 36 26.56 -11.76 -11.31
C ASN A 36 25.99 -12.66 -10.19
N ALA A 37 24.83 -13.28 -10.41
CA ALA A 37 24.23 -14.22 -9.47
C ALA A 37 25.04 -15.52 -9.39
N THR A 38 25.23 -16.04 -8.17
CA THR A 38 25.95 -17.29 -7.92
C THR A 38 24.98 -18.44 -7.65
N ALA A 39 25.47 -19.68 -7.60
CA ALA A 39 24.65 -20.85 -7.25
C ALA A 39 24.02 -20.76 -5.84
N LEU A 40 24.58 -19.94 -4.95
CA LEU A 40 24.04 -19.71 -3.60
C LEU A 40 22.97 -18.61 -3.56
N THR A 41 22.80 -17.85 -4.65
CA THR A 41 21.84 -16.76 -4.71
C THR A 41 20.42 -17.32 -4.83
N TYR A 42 19.60 -17.09 -3.82
CA TYR A 42 18.17 -17.43 -3.79
C TYR A 42 17.29 -16.27 -4.26
N LYS A 43 17.60 -15.03 -3.86
CA LYS A 43 16.87 -13.81 -4.25
C LYS A 43 17.83 -12.72 -4.71
N ILE A 44 17.44 -11.97 -5.74
CA ILE A 44 18.12 -10.75 -6.14
C ILE A 44 17.16 -9.57 -5.99
N GLU A 45 17.62 -8.51 -5.36
CA GLU A 45 16.88 -7.25 -5.21
C GLU A 45 17.65 -6.11 -5.86
N ILE A 46 16.92 -5.21 -6.53
CA ILE A 46 17.45 -3.99 -7.12
C ILE A 46 16.68 -2.82 -6.53
N GLY A 47 17.38 -1.90 -5.89
CA GLY A 47 16.84 -0.64 -5.41
C GLY A 47 17.50 0.57 -6.07
N ASP A 48 16.99 1.77 -5.76
CA ASP A 48 17.66 3.02 -6.06
C ASP A 48 18.80 3.32 -5.05
N ILE A 49 19.37 4.53 -5.11
CA ILE A 49 20.49 4.94 -4.24
C ILE A 49 20.11 5.10 -2.76
N ILE A 50 18.82 5.10 -2.42
CA ILE A 50 18.30 5.18 -1.05
C ILE A 50 17.61 3.84 -0.69
N ASP A 51 18.01 2.74 -1.36
CA ASP A 51 17.47 1.39 -1.16
C ASP A 51 15.96 1.25 -1.38
N LYS A 52 15.33 2.19 -2.12
CA LYS A 52 13.94 2.03 -2.51
C LYS A 52 13.83 0.86 -3.49
N PRO A 53 13.00 -0.17 -3.22
CA PRO A 53 12.89 -1.33 -4.08
C PRO A 53 12.35 -0.92 -5.45
N LEU A 54 13.01 -1.37 -6.51
CA LEU A 54 12.65 -1.14 -7.90
C LEU A 54 12.29 -2.45 -8.63
N ALA A 55 12.97 -3.54 -8.30
CA ALA A 55 12.64 -4.87 -8.80
C ALA A 55 13.29 -5.94 -7.94
N PHE A 56 12.76 -7.16 -7.99
CA PHE A 56 13.41 -8.34 -7.43
C PHE A 56 13.08 -9.57 -8.28
N ARG A 57 13.76 -10.66 -7.98
CA ARG A 57 13.38 -12.00 -8.44
C ARG A 57 13.97 -13.07 -7.54
N TYR A 58 13.35 -14.25 -7.56
CA TYR A 58 13.98 -15.48 -7.05
C TYR A 58 14.83 -16.14 -8.14
N ALA A 59 15.75 -17.02 -7.72
CA ALA A 59 16.77 -17.66 -8.56
C ALA A 59 16.25 -18.27 -9.89
N THR A 60 15.01 -18.76 -9.89
CA THR A 60 14.35 -19.40 -11.05
C THR A 60 13.09 -18.65 -11.53
N GLY A 61 12.88 -17.42 -11.05
CA GLY A 61 11.69 -16.63 -11.32
C GLY A 61 11.84 -15.57 -12.42
N LYS A 62 10.71 -15.09 -12.93
CA LYS A 62 10.66 -13.85 -13.74
C LYS A 62 11.01 -12.66 -12.84
N TRP A 63 11.55 -11.61 -13.45
CA TRP A 63 11.67 -10.33 -12.77
C TRP A 63 10.31 -9.78 -12.45
N ASP A 64 10.14 -9.41 -11.19
CA ASP A 64 8.94 -8.77 -10.70
C ASP A 64 9.31 -7.30 -10.40
N GLU A 65 8.66 -6.41 -11.15
CA GLU A 65 8.71 -4.94 -10.98
C GLU A 65 7.52 -4.43 -10.16
N THR A 66 6.64 -5.34 -9.73
CA THR A 66 5.42 -5.08 -8.97
C THR A 66 5.61 -5.13 -7.46
N GLU A 67 6.82 -5.40 -6.95
CA GLU A 67 7.09 -5.20 -5.52
C GLU A 67 7.35 -3.72 -5.16
N LYS A 68 6.24 -3.04 -4.81
CA LYS A 68 6.22 -2.42 -3.47
C LYS A 68 6.66 -3.49 -2.47
N PRO A 69 7.44 -3.15 -1.43
CA PRO A 69 7.91 -4.12 -0.47
C PRO A 69 6.72 -4.95 0.02
N THR A 70 6.64 -6.22 -0.40
CA THR A 70 5.74 -7.17 0.23
C THR A 70 6.31 -7.31 1.62
N ASN A 71 5.57 -6.77 2.57
CA ASN A 71 6.00 -6.72 3.94
C ASN A 71 6.40 -8.12 4.38
N LYS A 72 7.55 -8.23 5.04
CA LYS A 72 7.77 -9.33 5.99
C LYS A 72 6.49 -9.48 6.79
N GLN A 73 5.97 -10.70 6.96
CA GLN A 73 4.70 -10.98 7.63
C GLN A 73 4.25 -9.86 8.60
N GLY A 74 3.23 -9.08 8.21
CA GLY A 74 2.44 -8.25 9.12
C GLY A 74 2.78 -6.76 9.26
N ASN A 75 2.64 -5.93 8.22
CA ASN A 75 2.59 -4.48 8.45
C ASN A 75 1.65 -3.65 7.54
N GLU A 76 0.91 -4.21 6.58
CA GLU A 76 -0.16 -3.46 5.89
C GLU A 76 -1.36 -4.34 5.53
N MET A 77 -2.45 -4.18 6.28
CA MET A 77 -3.73 -4.86 6.06
C MET A 77 -4.39 -4.41 4.75
N ASN A 78 -4.35 -5.26 3.72
CA ASN A 78 -5.05 -5.05 2.45
C ASN A 78 -6.39 -5.82 2.39
N ARG A 79 -7.17 -5.65 1.30
CA ARG A 79 -8.50 -6.31 1.18
C ARG A 79 -8.42 -7.83 1.34
N LYS A 80 -7.44 -8.48 0.72
CA LYS A 80 -7.31 -9.95 0.78
C LYS A 80 -7.01 -10.40 2.20
N GLU A 81 -6.13 -9.69 2.88
CA GLU A 81 -5.79 -9.96 4.28
C GLU A 81 -6.98 -9.69 5.22
N LEU A 82 -7.83 -8.68 4.93
CA LEU A 82 -9.06 -8.46 5.68
C LEU A 82 -10.04 -9.62 5.50
N VAL A 83 -10.17 -10.14 4.27
CA VAL A 83 -11.03 -11.30 3.99
C VAL A 83 -10.51 -12.55 4.69
N ASP A 84 -9.20 -12.80 4.63
CA ASP A 84 -8.56 -13.92 5.32
C ASP A 84 -8.74 -13.80 6.84
N HIS A 85 -8.57 -12.60 7.40
CA HIS A 85 -8.80 -12.32 8.82
C HIS A 85 -10.26 -12.55 9.23
N ILE A 86 -11.22 -12.06 8.44
CA ILE A 86 -12.66 -12.26 8.71
C ILE A 86 -13.01 -13.75 8.65
N ALA A 87 -12.53 -14.47 7.63
CA ALA A 87 -12.77 -15.90 7.48
C ALA A 87 -12.26 -16.69 8.70
N GLU A 88 -11.05 -16.39 9.16
CA GLU A 88 -10.46 -17.03 10.34
C GLU A 88 -11.22 -16.67 11.63
N LYS A 89 -11.53 -15.39 11.86
CA LYS A 89 -12.12 -14.94 13.14
C LYS A 89 -13.60 -15.21 13.26
N ALA A 90 -14.33 -15.22 12.15
CA ALA A 90 -15.76 -15.54 12.14
C ALA A 90 -16.05 -17.01 11.83
N ASP A 91 -15.02 -17.83 11.58
CA ASP A 91 -15.14 -19.25 11.21
C ASP A 91 -16.08 -19.48 10.01
N ILE A 92 -15.88 -18.69 8.97
CA ILE A 92 -16.64 -18.73 7.71
C ILE A 92 -15.71 -18.92 6.53
N ASN A 93 -16.26 -19.36 5.39
CA ASN A 93 -15.43 -19.50 4.20
C ASN A 93 -15.06 -18.13 3.61
N LYS A 94 -13.98 -18.09 2.81
CA LYS A 94 -13.47 -16.83 2.22
C LYS A 94 -14.49 -16.12 1.33
N LYS A 95 -15.39 -16.86 0.69
CA LYS A 95 -16.42 -16.28 -0.18
C LYS A 95 -17.46 -15.52 0.65
N GLU A 96 -17.87 -16.09 1.77
CA GLU A 96 -18.76 -15.43 2.74
C GLU A 96 -18.07 -14.23 3.39
N ALA A 97 -16.80 -14.35 3.75
CA ALA A 97 -16.02 -13.24 4.30
C ALA A 97 -15.88 -12.06 3.32
N ASP A 98 -15.60 -12.32 2.04
CA ASP A 98 -15.55 -11.28 1.01
C ASP A 98 -16.93 -10.65 0.77
N ALA A 99 -17.99 -11.45 0.77
CA ALA A 99 -19.36 -10.96 0.67
C ALA A 99 -19.75 -10.07 1.86
N ALA A 100 -19.38 -10.46 3.09
CA ALA A 100 -19.62 -9.67 4.30
C ALA A 100 -18.84 -8.34 4.27
N LEU A 101 -17.56 -8.37 3.91
CA LEU A 101 -16.75 -7.15 3.77
C LEU A 101 -17.34 -6.22 2.71
N LYS A 102 -17.79 -6.78 1.58
CA LYS A 102 -18.47 -6.00 0.53
C LYS A 102 -19.76 -5.36 1.05
N ALA A 103 -20.60 -6.12 1.73
CA ALA A 103 -21.87 -5.61 2.29
C ALA A 103 -21.65 -4.46 3.28
N ILE A 104 -20.60 -4.51 4.11
CA ILE A 104 -20.23 -3.41 5.02
C ILE A 104 -19.85 -2.15 4.23
N ILE A 105 -18.99 -2.28 3.23
CA ILE A 105 -18.54 -1.15 2.40
C ILE A 105 -19.73 -0.53 1.66
N ASP A 106 -20.60 -1.36 1.08
CA ASP A 106 -21.78 -0.93 0.34
C ASP A 106 -22.77 -0.22 1.28
N GLY A 107 -23.01 -0.74 2.49
CA GLY A 107 -23.86 -0.12 3.50
C GLY A 107 -23.34 1.24 3.96
N ILE A 108 -22.03 1.37 4.20
CA ILE A 108 -21.42 2.68 4.54
C ILE A 108 -21.55 3.65 3.38
N THR A 109 -21.29 3.19 2.16
CA THR A 109 -21.29 4.04 0.95
C THR A 109 -22.68 4.57 0.66
N THR A 110 -23.71 3.73 0.72
CA THR A 110 -25.11 4.11 0.47
C THR A 110 -25.62 5.09 1.53
N THR A 111 -25.40 4.80 2.80
CA THR A 111 -25.80 5.69 3.91
C THR A 111 -25.16 7.08 3.78
N LEU A 112 -23.85 7.15 3.47
CA LEU A 112 -23.15 8.42 3.24
C LEU A 112 -23.56 9.11 1.93
N ALA A 113 -24.06 8.38 0.93
CA ALA A 113 -24.58 9.00 -0.29
C ALA A 113 -25.91 9.71 -0.01
N ASP A 114 -26.73 9.13 0.88
CA ASP A 114 -28.06 9.64 1.24
C ASP A 114 -28.01 10.88 2.16
N GLY A 115 -26.85 11.17 2.76
CA GLY A 115 -26.69 12.32 3.66
C GLY A 115 -26.50 11.94 5.12
N ASP A 116 -26.62 10.65 5.44
CA ASP A 116 -26.66 10.15 6.80
C ASP A 116 -25.29 9.69 7.31
N ASP A 117 -25.17 9.58 8.63
CA ASP A 117 -23.94 9.18 9.32
C ASP A 117 -24.00 7.70 9.73
N VAL A 118 -22.87 7.00 9.63
CA VAL A 118 -22.72 5.63 10.15
C VAL A 118 -21.85 5.63 11.39
N THR A 119 -22.36 5.10 12.50
CA THR A 119 -21.61 4.98 13.76
C THR A 119 -21.40 3.51 14.12
N LEU A 120 -20.13 3.13 14.30
CA LEU A 120 -19.70 1.82 14.77
C LEU A 120 -19.14 1.99 16.20
N VAL A 121 -19.93 1.60 17.21
CA VAL A 121 -19.55 1.72 18.62
C VAL A 121 -18.22 1.01 18.87
N GLY A 122 -17.33 1.65 19.62
CA GLY A 122 -15.96 1.18 19.88
C GLY A 122 -14.96 1.42 18.75
N PHE A 123 -15.41 1.64 17.51
CA PHE A 123 -14.51 1.86 16.37
C PHE A 123 -14.44 3.33 15.95
N GLY A 124 -15.57 3.93 15.60
CA GLY A 124 -15.63 5.30 15.11
C GLY A 124 -16.91 5.61 14.33
N ALA A 125 -16.94 6.77 13.69
CA ALA A 125 -18.07 7.22 12.89
C ALA A 125 -17.64 7.72 11.51
N PHE A 126 -18.36 7.31 10.48
CA PHE A 126 -18.28 7.86 9.15
C PHE A 126 -19.32 8.98 9.01
N LYS A 127 -18.89 10.14 8.53
CA LYS A 127 -19.71 11.34 8.44
C LYS A 127 -19.46 12.08 7.14
N ILE A 128 -20.44 12.85 6.70
CA ILE A 128 -20.26 13.79 5.59
C ILE A 128 -19.88 15.16 6.14
N THR A 129 -18.83 15.75 5.57
CA THR A 129 -18.46 17.13 5.84
C THR A 129 -18.79 18.00 4.64
N HIS A 130 -19.37 19.16 4.90
CA HIS A 130 -19.69 20.15 3.89
C HIS A 130 -18.62 21.23 3.91
N ARG A 131 -18.08 21.54 2.73
CA ARG A 131 -17.21 22.70 2.53
C ARG A 131 -17.97 23.71 1.69
N ALA A 132 -18.16 24.90 2.23
CA ALA A 132 -18.79 26.00 1.51
C ALA A 132 -17.95 26.41 0.30
N ALA A 133 -18.63 27.00 -0.69
CA ALA A 133 -17.94 27.63 -1.82
C ALA A 133 -17.04 28.75 -1.31
N ARG A 134 -15.84 28.87 -1.91
CA ARG A 134 -14.86 29.88 -1.52
C ARG A 134 -13.95 30.23 -2.67
N GLU A 135 -13.31 31.38 -2.56
CA GLU A 135 -12.25 31.78 -3.48
C GLU A 135 -10.94 31.07 -3.11
N GLY A 136 -10.30 30.49 -4.13
CA GLY A 136 -8.94 29.97 -4.07
C GLY A 136 -8.03 30.70 -5.04
N ARG A 137 -6.75 30.32 -5.06
CA ARG A 137 -5.81 30.80 -6.07
C ARG A 137 -5.18 29.63 -6.79
N ASN A 138 -5.01 29.75 -8.10
CA ASN A 138 -4.25 28.79 -8.87
C ASN A 138 -2.77 28.84 -8.42
N PRO A 139 -2.18 27.74 -7.92
CA PRO A 139 -0.79 27.74 -7.45
C PRO A 139 0.25 28.10 -8.52
N LYS A 140 -0.09 27.93 -9.81
CA LYS A 140 0.82 28.20 -10.94
C LYS A 140 0.70 29.62 -11.49
N THR A 141 -0.53 30.17 -11.54
CA THR A 141 -0.78 31.49 -12.18
C THR A 141 -1.10 32.59 -11.18
N GLY A 142 -1.46 32.26 -9.94
CA GLY A 142 -1.88 33.21 -8.91
C GLY A 142 -3.29 33.77 -9.09
N GLU A 143 -3.95 33.44 -10.20
CA GLU A 143 -5.30 33.91 -10.52
C GLU A 143 -6.32 33.38 -9.52
N VAL A 144 -7.33 34.20 -9.22
CA VAL A 144 -8.44 33.83 -8.34
C VAL A 144 -9.35 32.84 -9.06
N ILE A 145 -9.61 31.71 -8.42
CA ILE A 145 -10.52 30.67 -8.91
C ILE A 145 -11.66 30.46 -7.92
N GLN A 146 -12.87 30.27 -8.42
CA GLN A 146 -14.00 29.90 -7.59
C GLN A 146 -13.96 28.39 -7.32
N ILE A 147 -13.93 28.01 -6.04
CA ILE A 147 -14.01 26.61 -5.60
C ILE A 147 -15.45 26.36 -5.16
N SER A 148 -16.17 25.54 -5.93
CA SER A 148 -17.55 25.17 -5.62
C SER A 148 -17.69 24.50 -4.26
N ALA A 149 -18.87 24.63 -3.65
CA ALA A 149 -19.20 23.87 -2.46
C ALA A 149 -19.08 22.37 -2.74
N SER A 150 -18.56 21.63 -1.76
CA SER A 150 -18.33 20.18 -1.91
C SER A 150 -18.72 19.44 -0.64
N LYS A 151 -19.05 18.16 -0.81
CA LYS A 151 -19.24 17.21 0.28
C LYS A 151 -18.07 16.22 0.25
N SER A 152 -17.55 15.87 1.42
CA SER A 152 -16.49 14.86 1.55
C SER A 152 -16.78 13.92 2.70
N PRO A 153 -16.68 12.59 2.51
CA PRO A 153 -16.77 11.64 3.60
C PRO A 153 -15.55 11.79 4.51
N THR A 154 -15.76 11.59 5.81
CA THR A 154 -14.74 11.65 6.84
C THR A 154 -14.95 10.52 7.82
N PHE A 155 -13.85 9.96 8.34
CA PHE A 155 -13.90 9.00 9.44
C PHE A 155 -13.36 9.66 10.71
N LYS A 156 -14.14 9.57 11.80
CA LYS A 156 -13.74 10.00 13.13
C LYS A 156 -13.51 8.77 14.00
N ALA A 157 -12.25 8.49 14.31
CA ALA A 157 -11.87 7.40 15.21
C ALA A 157 -12.49 7.59 16.61
N GLY A 158 -13.10 6.52 17.11
CA GLY A 158 -13.68 6.44 18.44
C GLY A 158 -12.62 6.43 19.55
N LYS A 159 -13.05 6.58 20.80
CA LYS A 159 -12.15 6.61 21.96
C LYS A 159 -11.35 5.32 22.10
N GLU A 160 -12.02 4.18 21.96
CA GLU A 160 -11.40 2.85 22.10
C GLU A 160 -10.34 2.61 21.02
N LEU A 161 -10.66 2.85 19.74
CA LEU A 161 -9.67 2.75 18.66
C LEU A 161 -8.44 3.65 18.91
N LYS A 162 -8.65 4.89 19.33
CA LYS A 162 -7.53 5.81 19.65
C LYS A 162 -6.67 5.29 20.79
N ALA A 163 -7.29 4.75 21.84
CA ALA A 163 -6.56 4.19 22.98
C ALA A 163 -5.77 2.92 22.62
N GLN A 164 -6.28 2.09 21.70
CA GLN A 164 -5.54 0.92 21.21
C GLN A 164 -4.34 1.30 20.33
N VAL A 165 -4.44 2.39 19.56
CA VAL A 165 -3.37 2.85 18.67
C VAL A 165 -2.32 3.69 19.41
N ASN A 166 -2.73 4.45 20.43
CA ASN A 166 -1.85 5.26 21.26
C ASN A 166 -2.14 5.00 22.76
N PRO A 167 -1.60 3.88 23.30
CA PRO A 167 -1.79 3.49 24.69
C PRO A 167 -1.09 4.39 25.70
#